data_AF-A0A960DA24-F1
#
_entry.id   AF-A0A960DA24-F1
#
_cell.length_a   1.000
_cell.length_b   1.000
_cell.length_c   1.000
_cell.angle_alpha   90.00
_cell.angle_beta   90.00
_cell.angle_gamma   90.00
#
_symmetry.space_group_name_H-M   'P 1'
#
loop_
_entity.id
_entity.type
_entity.pdbx_description
1 polymer ?
#
loop_
_entity_poly.entity_id
_entity_poly.type
_entity_poly.pdbx_seq_one_letter_code
_entity_poly.pdbx_strand_id
1 'polypeptide(L)'
;GYLPVLRAYDYAGDEVTLVHADDPRLLRMAIFDVIVNNADRKGGHILAGVDGRVYGVDHGVSLHTENKLRTVLWGWAGKPVDDESLEAISCLHELLGGPLGEELCSLITPAEVAALRRRVRGVLDEPVMPAPDRRRPIPWPAF
;
A
#
# COMPACT_ATOMS: atom_id res chain seq x y z
N GLY A 1 -7.69 -8.78 15.41
CA GLY A 1 -8.71 -7.79 15.78
C GLY A 1 -9.08 -6.97 14.57
N TYR A 2 -9.64 -5.77 14.75
CA TYR A 2 -9.89 -4.81 13.66
C TYR A 2 -9.12 -3.52 13.93
N LEU A 3 -8.57 -2.91 12.88
CA LEU A 3 -7.87 -1.63 12.93
C LEU A 3 -8.77 -0.53 12.34
N PRO A 4 -9.00 0.58 13.08
CA PRO A 4 -9.80 1.68 12.59
C PRO A 4 -9.03 2.51 11.56
N VAL A 5 -9.74 2.96 10.53
CA VAL A 5 -9.20 3.79 9.44
C VAL A 5 -9.80 5.19 9.49
N LEU A 6 -11.13 5.27 9.52
CA LEU A 6 -11.86 6.53 9.47
C LEU A 6 -13.17 6.38 10.24
N ARG A 7 -13.53 7.40 11.02
CA ARG A 7 -14.88 7.56 11.57
C ARG A 7 -15.67 8.52 10.69
N ALA A 8 -16.91 8.16 10.38
CA ALA A 8 -17.81 8.92 9.54
C ALA A 8 -19.24 8.80 10.07
N TYR A 9 -20.16 9.48 9.40
CA TYR A 9 -21.60 9.36 9.65
C TYR A 9 -22.27 8.83 8.39
N ASP A 10 -23.24 7.95 8.54
CA ASP A 10 -24.06 7.49 7.43
C ASP A 10 -25.17 8.51 7.08
N TYR A 11 -26.06 8.13 6.17
CA TYR A 11 -27.17 9.01 5.74
C TYR A 11 -28.24 9.21 6.82
N ALA A 12 -28.33 8.34 7.82
CA ALA A 12 -29.24 8.47 8.95
C ALA A 12 -28.63 9.32 10.08
N GLY A 13 -27.33 9.62 10.01
CA GLY A 13 -26.58 10.35 11.03
C GLY A 13 -25.96 9.44 12.09
N ASP A 14 -25.97 8.12 11.87
CA ASP A 14 -25.35 7.16 12.78
C ASP A 14 -23.83 7.14 12.57
N GLU A 15 -23.06 7.05 13.66
CA GLU A 15 -21.60 6.94 13.59
C GLU A 15 -21.19 5.58 13.04
N VAL A 16 -20.41 5.59 11.97
CA VAL A 16 -19.84 4.39 11.34
C VAL A 16 -18.33 4.49 11.31
N THR A 17 -17.65 3.36 11.48
CA THR A 17 -16.18 3.28 11.39
C THR A 17 -15.78 2.36 10.24
N LEU A 18 -14.96 2.86 9.32
CA LEU A 18 -14.25 2.03 8.37
C LEU A 18 -13.12 1.30 9.10
N VAL A 19 -13.10 -0.02 9.00
CA VAL A 19 -12.08 -0.88 9.61
C VAL A 19 -11.57 -1.91 8.62
N HIS A 20 -10.38 -2.46 8.87
CA HIS A 20 -9.92 -3.71 8.25
C HIS A 20 -9.39 -4.67 9.32
N ALA A 21 -9.21 -5.94 8.96
CA ALA A 21 -8.66 -6.92 9.87
C ALA A 21 -7.19 -6.57 10.22
N ASP A 22 -6.83 -6.79 11.49
CA ASP A 22 -5.44 -6.80 11.94
C ASP A 22 -4.82 -8.15 11.58
N ASP A 23 -4.42 -8.28 10.32
CA ASP A 23 -3.95 -9.52 9.69
C ASP A 23 -2.59 -9.28 9.03
N PRO A 24 -1.55 -10.07 9.34
CA PRO A 24 -0.22 -9.94 8.72
C PRO A 24 -0.24 -10.00 7.19
N ARG A 25 -1.18 -10.75 6.59
CA ARG A 25 -1.32 -10.84 5.12
C ARG A 25 -1.77 -9.50 4.53
N LEU A 26 -2.62 -8.76 5.25
CA LEU A 26 -3.06 -7.43 4.86
C LEU A 26 -2.00 -6.36 5.13
N LEU A 27 -1.19 -6.52 6.20
CA LEU A 27 -0.03 -5.66 6.44
C LEU A 27 0.95 -5.72 5.26
N ARG A 28 1.30 -6.92 4.79
CA ARG A 28 2.16 -7.09 3.60
C ARG A 28 1.59 -6.40 2.36
N MET A 29 0.27 -6.46 2.18
CA MET A 29 -0.40 -5.74 1.09
C MET A 29 -0.37 -4.22 1.26
N ALA A 30 -0.54 -3.72 2.49
CA ALA A 30 -0.46 -2.29 2.79
C ALA A 30 0.95 -1.74 2.50
N ILE A 31 2.00 -2.47 2.90
CA ILE A 31 3.40 -2.15 2.60
C ILE A 31 3.64 -2.15 1.09
N PHE A 32 3.14 -3.18 0.39
CA PHE A 32 3.21 -3.24 -1.07
C PHE A 32 2.55 -2.02 -1.72
N ASP A 33 1.33 -1.64 -1.29
CA ASP A 33 0.61 -0.47 -1.80
C ASP A 33 1.39 0.84 -1.58
N VAL A 34 2.11 0.99 -0.46
CA VAL A 34 3.00 2.12 -0.19
C VAL A 34 4.14 2.16 -1.22
N ILE A 35 4.82 1.04 -1.44
CA ILE A 35 5.98 0.95 -2.33
C ILE A 35 5.58 1.18 -3.78
N VAL A 36 4.51 0.52 -4.24
CA VAL A 36 4.01 0.68 -5.61
C VAL A 36 3.17 1.92 -5.79
N ASN A 37 2.86 2.67 -4.72
CA ASN A 37 2.04 3.87 -4.77
C ASN A 37 0.67 3.59 -5.39
N ASN A 38 -0.02 2.55 -4.90
CA ASN A 38 -1.34 2.17 -5.40
C ASN A 38 -2.35 3.27 -5.08
N ALA A 39 -2.91 3.87 -6.13
CA ALA A 39 -3.84 4.98 -5.98
C ALA A 39 -5.29 4.54 -5.78
N ASP A 40 -5.62 3.25 -5.64
CA ASP A 40 -7.02 2.83 -5.63
C ASP A 40 -7.31 1.49 -4.91
N ARG A 41 -6.65 1.20 -3.79
CA ARG A 41 -6.92 -0.02 -3.00
C ARG A 41 -8.24 0.08 -2.26
N LYS A 42 -9.29 -0.54 -2.81
CA LYS A 42 -10.62 -0.71 -2.18
C LYS A 42 -10.72 -2.05 -1.45
N GLY A 43 -11.72 -2.20 -0.58
CA GLY A 43 -12.02 -3.49 0.08
C GLY A 43 -12.25 -4.62 -0.92
N GLY A 44 -13.02 -4.36 -1.98
CA GLY A 44 -13.35 -5.32 -3.03
C GLY A 44 -12.17 -5.69 -3.93
N HIS A 45 -11.02 -5.03 -3.78
CA HIS A 45 -9.77 -5.42 -4.45
C HIS A 45 -8.96 -6.42 -3.63
N ILE A 46 -9.47 -6.86 -2.47
CA ILE A 46 -8.83 -7.78 -1.53
C ILE A 46 -9.65 -9.07 -1.49
N LEU A 47 -9.11 -10.13 -2.08
CA LEU A 47 -9.82 -11.40 -2.24
C LEU A 47 -9.26 -12.45 -1.28
N ALA A 48 -10.12 -13.02 -0.44
CA ALA A 48 -9.76 -14.17 0.38
C ALA A 48 -9.79 -15.45 -0.48
N GLY A 49 -8.65 -16.09 -0.64
CA GLY A 49 -8.51 -17.33 -1.39
C GLY A 49 -8.97 -18.55 -0.60
N VAL A 50 -9.41 -19.59 -1.31
CA VAL A 50 -9.74 -20.91 -0.72
C VAL A 50 -8.50 -21.67 -0.23
N ASP A 51 -7.32 -21.23 -0.65
CA ASP A 51 -6.01 -21.75 -0.25
C ASP A 51 -5.45 -21.07 1.02
N GLY A 52 -6.26 -20.19 1.65
CA GLY A 52 -5.86 -19.44 2.84
C GLY A 52 -4.96 -18.24 2.54
N ARG A 53 -4.76 -17.85 1.27
CA ARG A 53 -4.05 -16.63 0.90
C ARG A 53 -4.99 -15.43 0.77
N VAL A 54 -4.40 -14.25 0.70
CA VAL A 54 -5.10 -13.01 0.36
C VAL A 54 -4.48 -12.45 -0.91
N TYR A 55 -5.33 -12.09 -1.88
CA TYR A 55 -4.91 -11.58 -3.18
C TYR A 55 -5.32 -10.12 -3.33
N GLY A 56 -4.37 -9.29 -3.73
CA GLY A 56 -4.63 -7.92 -4.17
C GLY A 56 -4.80 -7.90 -5.68
N VAL A 57 -5.90 -7.34 -6.17
CA VAL A 57 -6.14 -7.16 -7.61
C VAL A 57 -6.16 -5.67 -7.98
N ASP A 58 -6.27 -5.39 -9.28
CA ASP A 58 -6.43 -4.05 -9.85
C ASP A 58 -5.31 -3.05 -9.49
N HIS A 59 -4.13 -3.28 -10.06
CA HIS A 59 -2.95 -2.42 -9.87
C HIS A 59 -2.75 -1.41 -11.01
N GLY A 60 -3.73 -1.23 -11.90
CA GLY A 60 -3.60 -0.41 -13.11
C GLY A 60 -3.32 1.08 -12.86
N VAL A 61 -3.56 1.55 -11.63
CA VAL A 61 -3.31 2.92 -11.18
C VAL A 61 -2.23 2.97 -10.09
N SER A 62 -1.12 2.28 -10.35
CA SER A 62 0.07 2.24 -9.50
C SER A 62 1.28 2.89 -10.20
N LEU A 63 2.41 2.94 -9.49
CA LEU A 63 3.76 3.32 -9.93
C LEU A 63 3.96 4.77 -10.38
N HIS A 64 2.91 5.59 -10.30
CA HIS A 64 2.98 7.02 -10.60
C HIS A 64 4.14 7.72 -9.86
N THR A 65 4.75 8.70 -10.52
CA THR A 65 5.92 9.45 -10.03
C THR A 65 5.59 10.30 -8.80
N GLU A 66 4.46 11.00 -8.83
CA GLU A 66 3.87 11.70 -7.68
C GLU A 66 3.24 10.74 -6.67
N ASN A 67 3.30 11.06 -5.38
CA ASN A 67 2.57 10.34 -4.34
C ASN A 67 1.05 10.43 -4.60
N LYS A 68 0.42 9.28 -4.85
CA LYS A 68 -1.00 9.14 -5.15
C LYS A 68 -1.69 8.05 -4.31
N LEU A 69 -1.00 7.50 -3.32
CA LEU A 69 -1.49 6.43 -2.46
C LEU A 69 -2.90 6.73 -1.93
N ARG A 70 -3.84 5.83 -2.24
CA ARG A 70 -5.17 5.79 -1.64
C ARG A 70 -5.51 4.34 -1.35
N THR A 71 -5.77 4.03 -0.09
CA THR A 71 -6.00 2.67 0.36
C THR A 71 -7.02 2.62 1.49
N VAL A 72 -7.70 1.49 1.66
CA VAL A 72 -8.48 1.19 2.86
C VAL A 72 -7.64 0.56 3.97
N LEU A 73 -6.34 0.35 3.75
CA LEU A 73 -5.42 -0.28 4.72
C LEU A 73 -4.65 0.73 5.59
N TRP A 74 -5.19 1.94 5.79
CA TRP A 74 -4.55 2.98 6.61
C TRP A 74 -4.54 2.68 8.13
N GLY A 75 -5.13 1.59 8.62
CA GLY A 75 -5.12 1.26 10.04
C GLY A 75 -3.73 0.92 10.60
N TRP A 76 -2.72 0.78 9.72
CA TRP A 76 -1.30 0.73 10.10
C TRP A 76 -0.57 2.07 10.03
N ALA A 77 -1.21 3.19 9.69
CA ALA A 77 -0.56 4.50 9.65
C ALA A 77 0.19 4.79 10.96
N GLY A 78 1.46 5.20 10.86
CA GLY A 78 2.33 5.49 12.00
C GLY A 78 2.85 4.27 12.76
N LYS A 79 2.52 3.04 12.34
CA LYS A 79 3.06 1.82 12.93
C LYS A 79 4.38 1.41 12.27
N PRO A 80 5.29 0.73 13.00
CA PRO A 80 6.52 0.24 12.41
C PRO A 80 6.25 -0.81 11.32
N VAL A 81 7.11 -0.83 10.31
CA VAL A 81 7.21 -1.95 9.35
C VAL A 81 7.96 -3.09 10.04
N ASP A 82 7.46 -4.31 9.90
CA ASP A 82 8.06 -5.49 10.54
C ASP A 82 9.38 -5.92 9.87
N ASP A 83 10.26 -6.57 10.65
CA ASP A 83 11.61 -6.96 10.21
C ASP A 83 11.59 -7.89 8.98
N GLU A 84 10.65 -8.83 8.90
CA GLU A 84 10.51 -9.73 7.74
C GLU A 84 10.21 -8.94 6.46
N SER A 85 9.31 -7.94 6.56
CA SER A 85 9.04 -7.02 5.46
C SER A 85 10.24 -6.16 5.12
N LEU A 86 11.00 -5.66 6.10
CA LEU A 86 12.22 -4.85 5.85
C LEU A 86 13.31 -5.65 5.14
N GLU A 87 13.50 -6.92 5.47
CA GLU A 87 14.40 -7.82 4.75
C GLU A 87 13.98 -7.97 3.27
N ALA A 88 12.69 -8.20 3.02
CA ALA A 88 12.17 -8.31 1.66
C ALA A 88 12.32 -6.99 0.86
N ILE A 89 12.10 -5.84 1.51
CA ILE A 89 12.29 -4.51 0.91
C ILE A 89 13.76 -4.23 0.62
N SER A 90 14.66 -4.68 1.49
CA SER A 90 16.12 -4.57 1.27
C SER A 90 16.55 -5.39 0.06
N CYS A 91 16.04 -6.62 -0.07
CA CYS A 91 16.27 -7.44 -1.26
C CYS A 91 15.72 -6.76 -2.54
N LEU A 92 14.51 -6.18 -2.47
CA LEU A 92 13.94 -5.41 -3.56
C LEU A 92 14.80 -4.18 -3.93
N HIS A 93 15.39 -3.49 -2.95
CA HIS A 93 16.28 -2.35 -3.20
C HIS A 93 17.46 -2.73 -4.09
N GLU A 94 18.13 -3.83 -3.75
CA GLU A 94 19.27 -4.35 -4.53
C GLU A 94 18.84 -4.80 -5.93
N LEU A 95 17.74 -5.54 -6.04
CA LEU A 95 17.21 -6.00 -7.33
C LEU A 95 16.83 -4.82 -8.24
N LEU A 96 16.21 -3.79 -7.67
CA LEU A 96 15.89 -2.56 -8.39
C LEU A 96 17.15 -1.83 -8.85
N GLY A 97 18.30 -1.97 -8.19
CA GLY A 97 19.59 -1.43 -8.63
C GLY A 97 20.22 -2.20 -9.80
N GLY A 98 19.76 -3.43 -10.05
CA GLY A 98 20.28 -4.32 -11.09
C GLY A 98 19.19 -4.82 -12.06
N PRO A 99 19.10 -6.14 -12.32
CA PRO A 99 18.30 -6.69 -13.41
C PRO A 99 16.81 -6.29 -13.40
N LEU A 100 16.18 -6.25 -12.23
CA LEU A 100 14.76 -5.88 -12.13
C LEU A 100 14.55 -4.41 -12.52
N GLY A 101 15.48 -3.53 -12.15
CA GLY A 101 15.42 -2.12 -12.56
C GLY A 101 15.54 -1.96 -14.08
N GLU A 102 16.42 -2.73 -14.72
CA GLU A 102 16.58 -2.74 -16.18
C GLU A 102 15.34 -3.27 -16.89
N GLU A 103 14.76 -4.37 -16.39
CA GLU A 103 13.52 -4.94 -16.91
C GLU A 103 12.36 -3.94 -16.78
N LEU A 104 12.18 -3.32 -15.61
CA LEU A 104 11.12 -2.33 -15.41
C LEU A 104 11.28 -1.11 -16.31
N CYS A 105 12.51 -0.64 -16.58
CA CYS A 105 12.77 0.45 -17.52
C CYS A 105 12.34 0.14 -18.97
N SER A 106 12.11 -1.13 -19.31
CA SER A 106 11.53 -1.53 -20.61
C SER A 106 10.00 -1.52 -20.63
N LEU A 107 9.36 -1.50 -19.47
CA LEU A 107 7.90 -1.62 -19.29
C LEU A 107 7.24 -0.31 -18.84
N ILE A 108 7.95 0.48 -18.03
CA ILE A 108 7.52 1.75 -17.47
C ILE A 108 8.61 2.81 -17.64
N THR A 109 8.28 4.07 -17.38
CA THR A 109 9.22 5.16 -17.62
C THR A 109 10.39 5.13 -16.62
N PRO A 110 11.59 5.61 -17.00
CA PRO A 110 12.70 5.76 -16.07
C PRO A 110 12.36 6.62 -14.85
N ALA A 111 11.47 7.60 -15.00
CA ALA A 111 11.01 8.45 -13.91
C ALA A 111 10.17 7.68 -12.88
N GLU A 112 9.30 6.75 -13.33
CA GLU A 112 8.52 5.87 -12.46
C GLU A 112 9.42 4.86 -11.74
N VAL A 113 10.39 4.27 -12.42
CA VAL A 113 11.41 3.39 -11.80
C VAL A 113 12.20 4.16 -10.73
N ALA A 114 12.63 5.38 -11.02
CA ALA A 114 13.32 6.22 -10.06
C ALA A 114 12.42 6.57 -8.86
N ALA A 115 11.12 6.81 -9.07
CA ALA A 115 10.16 7.06 -8.00
C ALA A 115 9.94 5.81 -7.12
N LEU A 116 9.83 4.63 -7.72
CA LEU A 116 9.77 3.35 -7.00
C LEU A 116 11.00 3.14 -6.13
N ARG A 117 12.21 3.31 -6.69
CA ARG A 117 13.48 3.22 -5.93
C ARG A 117 13.52 4.19 -4.75
N ARG A 118 13.05 5.43 -4.95
CA ARG A 118 12.96 6.42 -3.85
C ARG A 118 11.99 5.99 -2.76
N ARG A 119 10.82 5.45 -3.10
CA ARG A 119 9.86 4.95 -2.10
C ARG A 119 10.41 3.76 -1.31
N VAL A 120 11.04 2.80 -1.99
CA VAL A 120 11.72 1.67 -1.34
C VAL A 120 12.77 2.16 -0.35
N ARG A 121 13.66 3.08 -0.78
CA ARG A 121 14.66 3.68 0.11
C ARG A 121 14.01 4.43 1.28
N GLY A 122 12.96 5.20 1.03
CA GLY A 122 12.27 5.94 2.08
C GLY A 122 11.72 5.05 3.19
N VAL A 123 11.21 3.86 2.86
CA VAL A 123 10.75 2.88 3.86
C VAL A 123 11.92 2.25 4.62
N LEU A 124 13.07 2.06 4.00
CA LEU A 124 14.27 1.55 4.69
C LEU A 124 14.89 2.60 5.62
N ASP A 125 14.92 3.86 5.19
CA ASP A 125 15.48 4.97 5.97
C ASP A 125 14.59 5.33 7.18
N GLU A 126 13.27 5.28 7.01
CA GLU A 126 12.26 5.52 8.05
C GLU A 126 11.24 4.35 8.04
N PRO A 127 11.47 3.29 8.84
CA PRO A 127 10.68 2.04 8.80
C PRO A 127 9.34 2.16 9.52
N VAL A 128 8.56 3.17 9.13
CA VAL A 128 7.24 3.48 9.67
C VAL A 128 6.26 3.64 8.52
N MET A 129 5.09 3.01 8.65
CA MET A 129 4.01 3.14 7.70
C MET A 129 3.55 4.60 7.60
N PRO A 130 3.42 5.17 6.39
CA PRO A 130 3.10 6.59 6.23
C PRO A 130 1.70 6.90 6.78
N ALA A 131 1.50 8.16 7.17
CA ALA A 131 0.18 8.70 7.44
C ALA A 131 -0.41 9.32 6.15
N PRO A 132 -1.75 9.36 6.01
CA PRO A 132 -2.38 10.02 4.88
C PRO A 132 -2.08 11.54 4.88
N ASP A 133 -1.47 12.04 3.81
CA ASP A 133 -1.07 13.45 3.64
C ASP A 133 -1.98 14.21 2.66
N ARG A 134 -3.06 13.57 2.18
CA ARG A 134 -3.92 14.08 1.09
C ARG A 134 -5.35 14.28 1.54
N ARG A 135 -6.07 15.18 0.84
CA ARG A 135 -7.50 15.47 1.12
C ARG A 135 -8.44 14.26 0.94
N ARG A 136 -8.08 13.30 0.07
CA ARG A 136 -8.89 12.10 -0.22
C ARG A 136 -8.01 10.84 -0.18
N PRO A 137 -7.67 10.33 1.03
CA PRO A 137 -6.78 9.18 1.18
C PRO A 137 -7.49 7.84 1.04
N ILE A 138 -8.83 7.83 1.11
CA ILE A 138 -9.67 6.64 0.92
C ILE A 138 -10.16 6.61 -0.54
N PRO A 139 -10.00 5.49 -1.26
CA PRO A 139 -10.58 5.34 -2.59
C PRO A 139 -12.10 5.17 -2.52
N TRP A 140 -12.78 5.36 -3.65
CA TRP A 140 -14.23 5.25 -3.73
C TRP A 140 -14.66 4.22 -4.77
N PRO A 141 -15.60 3.30 -4.45
CA PRO A 141 -16.13 3.04 -3.11
C PRO A 141 -15.04 2.53 -2.15
N ALA A 142 -15.29 2.57 -0.84
CA ALA A 142 -14.33 2.02 0.13
C ALA A 142 -14.39 0.48 0.19
N PHE A 143 -15.50 -0.12 -0.25
CA PHE A 143 -15.73 -1.56 -0.26
C PHE A 143 -15.50 -2.18 -1.63
#